data_AF-A0A2S4JXS2-F1
#
_entry.id   AF-A0A2S4JXS2-F1
#
_cell.length_a   1.000
_cell.length_b   1.000
_cell.length_c   1.000
_cell.angle_alpha   90.00
_cell.angle_beta   90.00
_cell.angle_gamma   90.00
#
_symmetry.space_group_name_H-M   'P 1'
#
loop_
_entity.id
_entity.type
_entity.pdbx_description
1 polymer ?
#
loop_
_entity_poly.entity_id
_entity_poly.type
_entity_poly.pdbx_seq_one_letter_code
_entity_poly.pdbx_strand_id
1 'polypeptide(L)'
;MLTVGSKLFKLSPITACVVIVSTALVLFLFASQGLKEALESVGLPSFPLVPVSQSQAAVGSILGVGLAKGGRNMNLKLLRNIVLGWVATPAMAAILCYVALFIMQNVFMQQVFV
;
A
#
# COMPACT_ATOMS: atom_id res chain seq x y z
N MET A 1 8.53 -9.71 -1.95
CA MET A 1 7.17 -10.30 -1.76
C MET A 1 7.14 -11.64 -1.00
N LEU A 2 8.27 -12.27 -0.66
CA LEU A 2 8.30 -13.58 0.02
C LEU A 2 7.79 -13.58 1.47
N THR A 3 7.75 -12.42 2.14
CA THR A 3 7.35 -12.29 3.55
C THR A 3 5.85 -12.17 3.76
N VAL A 4 5.07 -11.78 2.75
CA VAL A 4 3.65 -11.48 2.92
C VAL A 4 2.78 -12.71 2.66
N GLY A 5 3.07 -13.49 1.62
CA GLY A 5 2.21 -14.59 1.18
C GLY A 5 2.14 -15.78 2.15
N SER A 6 3.27 -16.34 2.55
CA SER A 6 3.30 -17.57 3.38
C SER A 6 3.38 -17.32 4.88
N LYS A 7 3.87 -16.14 5.30
CA LYS A 7 4.13 -15.85 6.72
C LYS A 7 3.00 -15.06 7.40
N LEU A 8 2.14 -14.38 6.64
CA LEU A 8 1.02 -13.60 7.18
C LEU A 8 -0.22 -14.48 7.40
N PHE A 9 -0.56 -15.31 6.41
CA PHE A 9 -1.72 -16.21 6.42
C PHE A 9 -1.47 -17.40 5.49
N LYS A 10 -1.93 -18.61 5.86
CA LYS A 10 -1.78 -19.79 4.98
C LYS A 10 -2.77 -19.72 3.82
N LEU A 11 -2.27 -19.39 2.62
CA LEU A 11 -3.10 -19.27 1.42
C LEU A 11 -3.30 -20.64 0.75
N SER A 12 -4.56 -21.01 0.52
CA SER A 12 -4.90 -22.07 -0.45
C SER A 12 -5.02 -21.48 -1.86
N PRO A 13 -4.96 -22.27 -2.95
CA PRO A 13 -5.06 -21.77 -4.32
C PRO A 13 -6.29 -20.89 -4.59
N ILE A 14 -7.46 -21.31 -4.09
CA ILE A 14 -8.72 -20.56 -4.19
C ILE A 14 -8.60 -19.22 -3.46
N THR A 15 -8.01 -19.24 -2.27
CA THR A 15 -7.83 -18.04 -1.45
C THR A 15 -6.84 -17.07 -2.09
N ALA A 16 -5.76 -17.59 -2.69
CA ALA A 16 -4.80 -16.79 -3.42
C ALA A 16 -5.43 -16.12 -4.66
N CYS A 17 -6.29 -16.85 -5.38
CA CYS A 17 -7.05 -16.27 -6.50
C CYS A 17 -7.91 -15.08 -6.03
N VAL A 18 -8.65 -15.23 -4.93
CA VAL A 18 -9.44 -14.14 -4.33
C VAL A 18 -8.56 -12.95 -3.98
N VAL A 19 -7.40 -13.17 -3.36
CA VAL A 19 -6.46 -12.09 -3.00
C VAL A 19 -5.96 -11.35 -4.25
N ILE A 20 -5.59 -12.09 -5.31
CA ILE A 20 -5.07 -11.50 -6.54
C ILE A 20 -6.16 -10.67 -7.24
N VAL A 21 -7.37 -11.23 -7.39
CA VAL A 21 -8.50 -10.54 -8.02
C VAL A 21 -8.89 -9.29 -7.22
N SER A 22 -8.98 -9.40 -5.90
CA SER A 22 -9.26 -8.27 -5.01
C SER A 22 -8.20 -7.17 -5.14
N THR A 23 -6.91 -7.55 -5.13
CA THR A 23 -5.81 -6.59 -5.28
C THR A 23 -5.86 -5.90 -6.64
N ALA A 24 -6.07 -6.66 -7.71
CA ALA A 24 -6.15 -6.14 -9.08
C ALA A 24 -7.34 -5.19 -9.25
N LEU A 25 -8.49 -5.52 -8.66
CA LEU A 25 -9.69 -4.68 -8.70
C LEU A 25 -9.46 -3.35 -8.00
N VAL A 26 -8.85 -3.37 -6.80
CA VAL A 26 -8.52 -2.13 -6.08
C VAL A 26 -7.56 -1.25 -6.90
N LEU A 27 -6.51 -1.84 -7.47
CA LEU A 27 -5.58 -1.08 -8.31
C LEU A 27 -6.26 -0.52 -9.55
N PHE A 28 -7.11 -1.32 -10.22
CA PHE A 28 -7.84 -0.90 -11.40
C PHE A 28 -8.79 0.27 -11.10
N LEU A 29 -9.57 0.19 -10.02
CA LEU A 29 -10.54 1.23 -9.68
C LEU A 29 -9.89 2.58 -9.36
N PHE A 30 -8.78 2.58 -8.62
CA PHE A 30 -8.18 3.82 -8.10
C PHE A 30 -7.02 4.36 -8.95
N ALA A 31 -6.48 3.56 -9.88
CA ALA A 31 -5.39 3.99 -10.77
C ALA A 31 -5.82 4.15 -12.24
N SER A 32 -7.00 3.68 -12.66
CA SER A 32 -7.43 3.74 -14.06
C SER A 32 -8.03 5.11 -14.42
N GLN A 33 -7.31 5.86 -15.26
CA GLN A 33 -7.77 7.13 -15.84
C GLN A 33 -8.96 6.92 -16.78
N GLY A 34 -8.90 5.92 -17.67
CA GLY A 34 -9.96 5.67 -18.65
C GLY A 34 -11.29 5.25 -18.02
N LEU A 35 -11.26 4.51 -16.90
CA LEU A 35 -12.50 4.16 -16.18
C LEU A 35 -13.16 5.40 -15.58
N LYS A 36 -12.36 6.29 -14.98
CA LYS A 36 -12.84 7.54 -14.37
C LYS A 36 -13.48 8.44 -15.43
N GLU A 37 -12.82 8.62 -16.57
CA GLU A 37 -13.35 9.42 -17.69
C GLU A 37 -14.65 8.83 -18.26
N ALA A 38 -14.73 7.50 -18.41
CA ALA A 38 -15.93 6.83 -18.88
C ALA A 38 -17.13 7.05 -17.92
N LEU A 39 -16.93 6.92 -16.61
CA LEU A 39 -17.98 7.18 -15.61
C LEU A 39 -18.46 8.63 -15.65
N GLU A 40 -17.54 9.58 -15.76
CA GLU A 40 -17.86 11.01 -15.83
C GLU A 40 -18.64 11.37 -17.11
N SER A 41 -18.29 10.74 -18.24
CA SER A 41 -18.99 10.97 -19.52
C SER A 41 -20.47 10.56 -19.51
N VAL A 42 -20.83 9.59 -18.67
CA VAL A 42 -22.21 9.08 -18.54
C VAL A 42 -22.95 9.77 -17.37
N GLY A 43 -22.29 10.69 -16.65
CA GLY A 43 -22.87 11.41 -15.51
C GLY A 43 -22.95 10.58 -14.22
N LEU A 44 -22.18 9.48 -14.11
CA LEU A 44 -22.10 8.66 -12.91
C LEU A 44 -21.05 9.20 -11.94
N PRO A 45 -21.20 8.99 -10.62
CA PRO A 45 -20.19 9.37 -9.64
C PRO A 45 -18.90 8.58 -9.88
N SER A 46 -17.78 9.28 -10.05
CA SER A 46 -16.45 8.71 -10.29
C SER A 46 -15.63 8.59 -9.00
N PHE A 47 -14.53 7.82 -9.07
CA PHE A 47 -13.58 7.66 -7.97
C PHE A 47 -12.39 8.60 -8.13
N PRO A 48 -11.84 9.15 -7.02
CA PRO A 48 -10.62 9.92 -7.09
C PRO A 48 -9.44 9.02 -7.47
N LEU A 49 -8.61 9.49 -8.39
CA LEU A 49 -7.35 8.80 -8.68
C LEU A 49 -6.37 9.07 -7.55
N VAL A 50 -5.85 8.00 -6.98
CA VAL A 50 -4.88 8.06 -5.89
C VAL A 50 -3.72 7.12 -6.18
N PRO A 51 -2.47 7.50 -5.86
CA PRO A 51 -1.34 6.59 -6.00
C PRO A 51 -1.50 5.44 -5.01
N VAL A 52 -1.83 4.25 -5.51
CA VAL A 52 -2.09 3.07 -4.67
C VAL A 52 -0.84 2.19 -4.57
N SER A 53 -0.48 1.80 -3.35
CA SER A 53 0.54 0.78 -3.11
C SER A 53 -0.01 -0.63 -3.31
N GLN A 54 0.48 -1.33 -4.34
CA GLN A 54 0.15 -2.74 -4.61
C GLN A 54 0.43 -3.64 -3.39
N SER A 55 1.50 -3.38 -2.64
CA SER A 55 1.85 -4.19 -1.47
C SER A 55 0.83 -4.01 -0.33
N GLN A 56 0.34 -2.78 -0.12
CA GLN A 56 -0.68 -2.52 0.90
C GLN A 56 -2.05 -3.11 0.50
N ALA A 57 -2.42 -2.97 -0.78
CA ALA A 57 -3.65 -3.57 -1.31
C ALA A 57 -3.64 -5.11 -1.19
N ALA A 58 -2.49 -5.75 -1.42
CA ALA A 58 -2.33 -7.19 -1.21
C ALA A 58 -2.44 -7.59 0.26
N VAL A 59 -1.78 -6.87 1.18
CA VAL A 59 -1.89 -7.12 2.63
C VAL A 59 -3.33 -6.95 3.11
N GLY A 60 -4.04 -5.92 2.64
CA GLY A 60 -5.45 -5.70 2.95
C GLY A 60 -6.36 -6.82 2.42
N SER A 61 -6.10 -7.31 1.20
CA SER A 61 -6.83 -8.44 0.62
C SER A 61 -6.64 -9.73 1.42
N ILE A 62 -5.41 -10.01 1.88
CA ILE A 62 -5.12 -11.17 2.74
C ILE A 62 -5.79 -11.02 4.12
N LEU A 63 -5.77 -9.81 4.69
CA LEU A 63 -6.47 -9.50 5.94
C LEU A 63 -7.98 -9.77 5.80
N GLY A 64 -8.61 -9.30 4.73
CA GLY A 64 -10.04 -9.50 4.47
C GLY A 64 -10.42 -10.98 4.39
N VAL A 65 -9.62 -11.77 3.68
CA VAL A 65 -9.74 -13.24 3.65
C VAL A 65 -9.59 -13.84 5.06
N GLY A 66 -8.58 -13.40 5.81
CA GLY A 66 -8.31 -13.90 7.16
C GLY A 66 -9.49 -13.65 8.10
N LEU A 67 -10.08 -12.45 8.01
CA LEU A 67 -11.29 -12.08 8.76
C LEU A 67 -12.50 -12.91 8.32
N ALA A 68 -12.71 -13.10 7.02
CA ALA A 68 -13.81 -13.92 6.48
C ALA A 68 -13.72 -15.39 6.94
N LYS A 69 -12.51 -15.90 7.22
CA LYS A 69 -12.28 -17.25 7.76
C LYS A 69 -12.25 -17.31 9.29
N GLY A 70 -12.74 -16.27 9.98
CA GLY A 70 -12.85 -16.23 11.43
C GLY A 70 -11.55 -15.89 12.16
N GLY A 71 -10.58 -15.25 11.49
CA GLY A 71 -9.35 -14.71 12.08
C GLY A 71 -8.33 -15.74 12.59
N ARG A 72 -8.70 -17.03 12.63
CA ARG A 72 -7.81 -18.13 13.04
C ARG A 72 -6.72 -18.34 11.99
N ASN A 73 -5.46 -18.44 12.44
CA ASN A 73 -4.24 -18.61 11.62
C ASN A 73 -3.63 -17.35 10.98
N MET A 74 -3.96 -16.16 11.48
CA MET A 74 -3.28 -14.92 11.05
C MET A 74 -2.14 -14.54 12.00
N ASN A 75 -0.98 -14.19 11.44
CA ASN A 75 0.16 -13.73 12.23
C ASN A 75 0.03 -12.24 12.58
N LEU A 76 -0.70 -11.92 13.65
CA LEU A 76 -0.93 -10.55 14.12
C LEU A 76 0.35 -9.81 14.48
N LYS A 77 1.38 -10.52 14.97
CA LYS A 77 2.68 -9.92 15.28
C LYS A 77 3.37 -9.41 14.02
N LEU A 78 3.34 -10.20 12.94
CA LEU A 78 3.87 -9.78 11.64
C LEU A 78 3.06 -8.64 11.05
N LEU A 79 1.73 -8.72 11.09
CA LEU A 79 0.85 -7.65 10.62
C LEU A 79 1.14 -6.32 11.33
N ARG A 80 1.27 -6.34 12.66
CA ARG A 80 1.64 -5.15 13.44
C ARG A 80 2.99 -4.58 12.99
N ASN A 81 4.00 -5.42 12.77
CA ASN A 81 5.30 -4.96 12.31
C ASN A 81 5.24 -4.32 10.91
N ILE A 82 4.37 -4.83 10.01
CA ILE A 82 4.12 -4.23 8.70
C ILE A 82 3.50 -2.83 8.86
N VAL A 83 2.45 -2.70 9.67
CA VAL A 83 1.77 -1.42 9.92
C VAL A 83 2.72 -0.40 10.56
N LEU A 84 3.53 -0.82 11.54
CA LEU A 84 4.57 0.02 12.13
C LEU A 84 5.59 0.47 11.08
N GLY A 85 5.97 -0.42 10.16
CA GLY A 85 6.84 -0.09 9.04
C GLY A 85 6.24 0.99 8.13
N TRP A 86 4.93 0.96 7.85
CA TRP A 86 4.28 1.96 7.00
C TRP A 86 4.35 3.39 7.57
N VAL A 87 4.40 3.53 8.90
CA VAL A 87 4.55 4.85 9.55
C VAL A 87 6.03 5.19 9.75
N ALA A 88 6.83 4.21 10.16
CA ALA A 88 8.25 4.42 10.44
C ALA A 88 9.04 4.80 9.18
N THR A 89 8.77 4.17 8.04
CA THR A 89 9.51 4.43 6.79
C THR A 89 9.41 5.89 6.33
N PRO A 90 8.22 6.50 6.15
CA PRO A 90 8.12 7.91 5.76
C PRO A 90 8.67 8.85 6.83
N ALA A 91 8.50 8.54 8.13
CA ALA A 91 9.08 9.37 9.20
C ALA A 91 10.62 9.37 9.15
N MET A 92 11.24 8.21 9.00
CA MET A 92 12.69 8.09 8.83
C MET A 92 13.17 8.76 7.55
N ALA A 93 12.43 8.60 6.44
CA ALA A 93 12.75 9.27 5.19
C ALA A 93 12.71 10.80 5.33
N ALA A 94 11.73 11.35 6.05
CA ALA A 94 11.64 12.77 6.33
C ALA A 94 12.84 13.28 7.15
N ILE A 95 13.23 12.56 8.21
CA ILE A 95 14.39 12.91 9.04
C ILE A 95 15.68 12.85 8.20
N LEU A 96 15.87 11.77 7.44
CA LEU A 96 17.05 11.61 6.59
C LEU A 96 17.15 12.70 5.52
N CYS A 97 16.02 13.02 4.88
CA CYS A 97 15.94 14.10 3.90
C CYS A 97 16.32 15.44 4.55
N TYR A 98 15.73 15.76 5.69
CA TYR A 98 16.05 16.99 6.43
C TYR A 98 17.54 17.10 6.77
N VAL A 99 18.16 16.04 7.30
CA VAL A 99 19.58 16.03 7.65
C VAL A 99 20.46 16.17 6.40
N ALA A 100 20.11 15.48 5.31
CA ALA A 100 20.86 15.57 4.05
C ALA A 100 20.80 16.99 3.46
N LEU A 101 19.60 17.60 3.45
CA LEU A 101 19.40 18.97 2.99
C LEU A 101 20.13 19.98 3.89
N PHE A 102 20.12 19.77 5.20
CA PHE A 102 20.87 20.60 6.14
C PHE A 102 22.38 20.56 5.85
N ILE A 103 22.95 19.39 5.55
CA ILE A 103 24.35 19.25 5.17
C ILE A 103 24.62 19.97 3.84
N MET A 104 23.77 19.79 2.83
CA MET A 104 23.91 20.47 1.53
C MET A 104 23.91 21.99 1.66
N GLN A 105 23.03 22.53 2.50
CA GLN A 105 22.95 23.97 2.72
C GLN A 105 24.14 24.52 3.51
N ASN A 106 24.56 23.84 4.58
CA ASN A 106 25.55 24.40 5.53
C ASN A 106 27.01 24.05 5.18
N VAL A 107 27.26 22.89 4.56
CA VAL A 107 28.61 22.45 4.21
C VAL A 107 28.96 22.85 2.78
N PHE A 108 28.03 22.65 1.86
CA PHE A 108 28.26 22.89 0.43
C PHE A 108 27.71 24.24 -0.04
N MET A 109 27.11 25.04 0.85
CA MET A 109 26.54 26.36 0.56
C MET A 109 25.55 26.35 -0.62
N GLN A 110 24.90 25.20 -0.86
CA GLN A 110 23.89 25.08 -1.91
C GLN A 110 22.57 25.70 -1.44
N GLN A 111 21.92 26.43 -2.34
CA GLN A 111 20.57 26.95 -2.10
C GLN A 111 19.58 25.78 -2.12
N VAL A 112 19.12 25.36 -0.94
CA VAL A 112 18.08 24.37 -0.79
C VAL A 112 16.75 25.09 -0.61
N PHE A 113 15.82 24.88 -1.54
CA PHE A 113 14.44 25.33 -1.39
C PHE A 113 13.70 24.33 -0.51
N VAL A 114 13.33 24.77 0.69
CA VAL A 114 12.41 24.04 1.58
C VAL A 114 10.97 24.35 1.16
#